data_AF-A0A7W8MRW8-F1
#
_entry.id   AF-A0A7W8MRW8-F1
#
_cell.length_a   1.000
_cell.length_b   1.000
_cell.length_c   1.000
_cell.angle_alpha   90.00
_cell.angle_beta   90.00
_cell.angle_gamma   90.00
#
_symmetry.space_group_name_H-M   'P 1'
#
loop_
_entity.id
_entity.type
_entity.pdbx_description
1 polymer ?
#
loop_
_entity_poly.entity_id
_entity_poly.type
_entity_poly.pdbx_seq_one_letter_code
_entity_poly.pdbx_strand_id
1 'polypeptide(L)' 'MSVQSLPAEDLQYEDLQYVVCPVCHQKLGRSGDVISCKGCGRRYPVIEGVPVLLADRAL' A
#
# COMPACT_ATOMS: atom_id res chain seq x y z
N MET A 1 -10.71 -17.25 28.53
CA MET A 1 -10.77 -16.12 27.57
C MET A 1 -9.49 -16.18 26.76
N SER A 2 -9.49 -16.97 25.69
CA SER A 2 -8.31 -17.20 24.86
C SER A 2 -8.40 -16.32 23.63
N VAL A 3 -7.47 -15.38 23.50
CA VAL A 3 -7.14 -14.78 22.21
C VAL A 3 -6.60 -15.91 21.34
N GLN A 4 -7.45 -16.46 20.47
CA GLN A 4 -6.98 -17.40 19.45
C GLN A 4 -6.10 -16.60 18.50
N SER A 5 -4.79 -16.78 18.66
CA SER A 5 -3.76 -16.33 17.74
C SER A 5 -4.15 -16.77 16.33
N LEU A 6 -4.40 -15.82 15.45
CA LEU A 6 -4.46 -16.09 14.02
C LEU A 6 -3.09 -16.67 13.61
N PRO A 7 -3.02 -17.82 12.93
CA PRO A 7 -1.75 -18.26 12.35
C PRO A 7 -1.36 -17.23 11.30
N ALA A 8 -0.21 -16.59 11.47
CA ALA A 8 0.38 -15.65 10.50
C ALA A 8 1.02 -16.40 9.32
N GLU A 9 0.44 -17.53 8.92
CA GLU A 9 0.86 -18.40 7.82
C GLU A 9 -0.20 -18.19 6.71
N ASP A 10 0.06 -17.56 5.57
CA ASP A 10 1.28 -17.29 4.83
C ASP A 10 0.90 -16.12 3.88
N LEU A 11 1.42 -14.90 4.06
CA LEU A 11 1.22 -13.84 3.06
C LEU A 11 2.05 -14.22 1.83
N GLN A 12 1.39 -14.77 0.81
CA GLN A 12 2.03 -15.20 -0.43
C GLN A 12 2.29 -13.96 -1.30
N TYR A 13 3.30 -13.99 -2.16
CA TYR A 13 3.72 -12.81 -2.95
C TYR A 13 2.61 -12.35 -3.93
N GLU A 14 1.72 -13.26 -4.31
CA GLU A 14 0.54 -13.02 -5.11
C GLU A 14 -0.50 -12.11 -4.41
N ASP A 15 -0.46 -11.99 -3.08
CA ASP A 15 -1.32 -11.11 -2.29
C ASP A 15 -0.91 -9.62 -2.36
N LEU A 16 0.26 -9.29 -2.95
CA LEU A 16 0.63 -7.89 -3.19
C LEU A 16 -0.29 -7.17 -4.20
N GLN A 17 -1.19 -7.89 -4.86
CA GLN A 17 -2.28 -7.28 -5.64
C GLN A 17 -3.26 -6.45 -4.80
N TYR A 18 -3.25 -6.60 -3.47
CA TYR A 18 -4.10 -5.84 -2.55
C TYR A 18 -3.56 -4.45 -2.19
N VAL A 19 -2.43 -4.03 -2.77
CA VAL A 19 -1.83 -2.73 -2.44
C VAL A 19 -2.68 -1.58 -3.02
N VAL A 20 -3.50 -1.00 -2.13
CA VAL A 20 -4.40 0.12 -2.42
C VAL A 20 -3.95 1.38 -1.68
N CYS A 21 -4.56 2.52 -2.01
CA CYS A 21 -4.31 3.76 -1.30
C CYS A 21 -4.67 3.62 0.19
N PRO A 22 -3.76 3.92 1.14
CA PRO A 22 -4.02 3.81 2.58
C PRO A 22 -5.09 4.80 3.08
N VAL A 23 -5.44 5.82 2.29
CA VAL A 23 -6.38 6.88 2.69
C VAL A 23 -7.79 6.65 2.16
N CYS A 24 -7.92 6.16 0.93
CA CYS A 24 -9.23 6.02 0.27
C CYS A 24 -9.49 4.64 -0.33
N HIS A 25 -8.56 3.69 -0.15
CA HIS A 25 -8.64 2.31 -0.64
C HIS A 25 -8.87 2.16 -2.15
N GLN A 26 -8.60 3.22 -2.92
CA GLN A 26 -8.68 3.20 -4.38
C GLN A 26 -7.38 2.70 -5.02
N LYS A 27 -7.48 2.32 -6.30
CA LYS A 27 -6.35 1.85 -7.11
C LYS A 27 -5.25 2.91 -7.22
N LEU A 28 -4.02 2.41 -7.15
CA LEU A 28 -2.80 3.19 -7.33
C LEU A 28 -2.27 3.03 -8.76
N GLY A 29 -1.76 4.12 -9.34
CA GLY A 29 -1.11 4.13 -10.63
C GLY A 29 0.33 4.61 -10.50
N ARG A 30 1.29 3.84 -11.03
CA ARG A 30 2.71 4.17 -10.97
C ARG A 30 3.13 4.99 -12.19
N SER A 31 3.97 6.01 -11.96
CA SER A 31 4.62 6.81 -13.01
C SER A 31 6.04 7.11 -12.56
N GLY A 32 7.02 6.41 -13.15
CA GLY A 32 8.42 6.48 -12.71
C GLY A 32 8.58 6.03 -11.25
N ASP A 33 9.18 6.90 -10.44
CA ASP A 33 9.45 6.72 -9.01
C ASP A 33 8.37 7.31 -8.10
N VAL A 34 7.18 7.59 -8.66
CA VAL A 34 6.04 8.10 -7.90
C VAL A 34 4.81 7.24 -8.17
N ILE A 35 4.11 6.88 -7.11
CA ILE A 35 2.81 6.22 -7.15
C ILE A 35 1.74 7.26 -6.86
N SER A 36 0.80 7.41 -7.78
CA SER A 36 -0.32 8.35 -7.69
C SER A 36 -1.64 7.59 -7.47
N CYS A 37 -2.43 8.00 -6.49
CA CYS A 37 -3.77 7.45 -6.32
C CYS A 37 -4.73 8.01 -7.38
N LYS A 38 -5.48 7.14 -8.07
CA LYS A 38 -6.48 7.54 -9.06
C LYS A 38 -7.78 8.09 -8.46
N GLY A 39 -8.02 7.87 -7.16
CA GLY A 39 -9.19 8.35 -6.45
C GLY A 39 -8.97 9.70 -5.74
N CYS A 40 -8.03 9.74 -4.79
CA CYS A 40 -7.79 10.95 -3.99
C CYS A 40 -6.68 11.87 -4.56
N GLY A 41 -5.95 11.43 -5.58
CA GLY A 41 -4.89 12.23 -6.22
C GLY A 41 -3.56 12.31 -5.46
N ARG A 42 -3.46 11.73 -4.25
CA ARG A 42 -2.24 11.70 -3.44
C ARG A 42 -1.08 11.03 -4.16
N ARG A 43 0.13 11.53 -3.90
CA ARG A 43 1.37 10.99 -4.46
C ARG A 43 2.23 10.37 -3.36
N TYR A 44 2.77 9.20 -3.65
CA TYR A 44 3.62 8.41 -2.77
C TYR A 44 4.98 8.20 -3.46
N PRO A 45 6.10 8.62 -2.85
CA PRO A 45 7.41 8.41 -3.44
C PRO A 45 7.82 6.94 -3.34
N VAL A 46 8.61 6.49 -4.31
CA VAL A 46 9.33 5.21 -4.29
C VAL A 46 10.77 5.51 -3.92
N ILE A 47 11.23 4.98 -2.79
CA ILE A 47 12.59 5.19 -2.27
C ILE A 47 13.30 3.85 -2.31
N GLU A 48 14.44 3.77 -3.01
CA GLU A 48 15.22 2.52 -3.16
C GLU A 48 14.39 1.34 -3.71
N GLY A 49 13.42 1.63 -4.59
CA GLY A 49 12.51 0.62 -5.13
C GLY A 49 11.35 0.23 -4.22
N VAL A 50 11.26 0.78 -3.00
CA VAL A 50 10.19 0.53 -2.03
C VAL A 50 9.17 1.68 -2.05
N PRO A 51 7.88 1.42 -2.32
CA PRO A 51 6.84 2.45 -2.30
C PRO A 51 6.46 2.86 -0.87
N VAL A 52 6.58 4.15 -0.56
CA VAL A 52 6.26 4.69 0.77
C VAL A 52 4.76 5.06 0.83
N LEU A 53 3.91 4.08 1.13
CA LEU A 53 2.46 4.25 1.28
C LEU A 53 2.05 4.67 2.70
N LEU A 54 2.68 5.72 3.23
CA LEU A 54 2.33 6.28 4.54
C LEU A 54 1.39 7.47 4.35
N ALA A 55 0.21 7.44 4.98
CA ALA A 55 -0.81 8.49 4.86
C ALA A 55 -0.28 9.88 5.25
N ASP A 56 0.56 9.96 6.27
CA ASP A 56 1.17 11.21 6.77
C ASP A 56 2.35 11.71 5.91
N ARG A 57 2.88 10.88 5.01
CA ARG A 57 3.97 11.25 4.09
C ARG A 57 3.51 11.42 2.65
N ALA A 58 2.20 11.40 2.40
CA ALA A 58 1.66 11.68 1.08
C ALA A 58 1.89 13.15 0.70
N LEU A 59 2.36 13.38 -0.53
CA LEU A 59 2.48 14.70 -1.15
C LEU A 59 1.20 15.10 -1.89
#